data_AF-A0AAU6L2V2-F1
#
_entry.id   AF-A0AAU6L2V2-F1
#
_cell.length_a   1.000
_cell.length_b   1.000
_cell.length_c   1.000
_cell.angle_alpha   90.00
_cell.angle_beta   90.00
_cell.angle_gamma   90.00
#
_symmetry.space_group_name_H-M   'P 1'
#
loop_
_entity.id
_entity.type
_entity.pdbx_description
1 polymer ?
#
loop_
_entity_poly.entity_id
_entity_poly.type
_entity_poly.pdbx_seq_one_letter_code
_entity_poly.pdbx_strand_id
1 'polypeptide(L)'
;MEGSLREVFDHLLGLSERDLDLLIAEHLLEHDLGSRDDDDEERVFIARRWFASIRGRLRSVICGHEEIQRAAENPGENDQFLVAAIVDALLAASFKIDIPVTVLSVKIAHMGIRKICSADS
;
A
#
# COMPACT_ATOMS: atom_id res chain seq x y z
N MET A 1 -23.03 8.60 -9.62
CA MET A 1 -21.68 8.37 -10.18
C MET A 1 -20.91 7.47 -9.20
N GLU A 2 -21.30 6.20 -9.10
CA GLU A 2 -20.70 5.26 -8.12
C GLU A 2 -19.87 4.16 -8.79
N GLY A 3 -19.92 4.04 -10.13
CA GLY A 3 -19.14 3.05 -10.88
C GLY A 3 -17.63 3.31 -10.89
N SER A 4 -17.20 4.58 -10.83
CA SER A 4 -15.79 4.94 -11.04
C SER A 4 -14.84 4.49 -9.91
N LEU A 5 -15.26 4.56 -8.64
CA LEU A 5 -14.38 4.20 -7.52
C LEU A 5 -14.19 2.69 -7.40
N ARG A 6 -15.24 1.92 -7.66
CA ARG A 6 -15.17 0.46 -7.63
C ARG A 6 -14.29 -0.09 -8.75
N GLU A 7 -14.41 0.46 -9.95
CA GLU A 7 -13.55 0.09 -11.09
C GLU A 7 -12.06 0.40 -10.82
N VAL A 8 -11.76 1.56 -10.24
CA VAL A 8 -10.38 1.90 -9.83
C VAL A 8 -9.86 0.92 -8.78
N PHE A 9 -10.70 0.55 -7.82
CA PHE A 9 -10.30 -0.37 -6.76
C PHE A 9 -10.05 -1.80 -7.27
N ASP A 10 -10.96 -2.32 -8.10
CA ASP A 10 -10.81 -3.62 -8.75
C ASP A 10 -9.59 -3.65 -9.68
N HIS A 11 -9.30 -2.52 -10.36
CA HIS A 11 -8.08 -2.36 -11.14
C HIS A 11 -6.83 -2.44 -10.27
N LEU A 12 -6.78 -1.68 -9.17
CA LEU A 12 -5.64 -1.68 -8.24
C LEU A 12 -5.37 -3.07 -7.66
N LEU A 13 -6.40 -3.82 -7.28
CA LEU A 13 -6.28 -5.21 -6.81
C LEU A 13 -5.74 -6.17 -7.87
N GLY A 14 -5.94 -5.85 -9.15
CA GLY A 14 -5.40 -6.62 -10.28
C GLY A 14 -3.95 -6.30 -10.63
N LEU A 15 -3.36 -5.27 -10.03
CA LEU A 15 -1.99 -4.85 -10.31
C LEU A 15 -0.96 -5.78 -9.69
N SER A 16 0.19 -5.94 -10.36
CA SER A 16 1.30 -6.65 -9.76
C SER A 16 1.96 -5.81 -8.65
N GLU A 17 2.74 -6.46 -7.79
CA GLU A 17 3.52 -5.74 -6.78
C GLU A 17 4.46 -4.70 -7.41
N ARG A 18 4.97 -4.98 -8.61
CA ARG A 18 5.81 -4.05 -9.39
C ARG A 18 5.02 -2.83 -9.85
N ASP A 19 3.80 -3.03 -10.37
CA ASP A 19 2.97 -1.92 -10.85
C ASP A 19 2.57 -1.01 -9.68
N LEU A 20 2.28 -1.59 -8.52
CA LEU A 20 2.06 -0.83 -7.28
C LEU A 20 3.30 -0.05 -6.86
N ASP A 21 4.51 -0.62 -6.97
CA ASP A 21 5.77 0.09 -6.72
C ASP A 21 5.94 1.27 -7.69
N LEU A 22 5.58 1.12 -8.97
CA LEU A 22 5.67 2.20 -9.96
C LEU A 22 4.69 3.35 -9.67
N LEU A 23 3.46 3.05 -9.27
CA LEU A 23 2.47 4.05 -8.85
C LEU A 23 2.93 4.80 -7.60
N ILE A 24 3.53 4.10 -6.63
CA ILE A 24 4.15 4.74 -5.46
C ILE A 24 5.28 5.66 -5.91
N ALA A 25 6.19 5.19 -6.76
CA ALA A 25 7.31 5.98 -7.23
C ALA A 25 6.87 7.25 -7.98
N GLU A 26 5.82 7.16 -8.81
CA GLU A 26 5.25 8.32 -9.51
C GLU A 26 4.90 9.45 -8.53
N HIS A 27 4.13 9.14 -7.49
CA HIS A 27 3.74 10.12 -6.48
C HIS A 27 4.91 10.64 -5.62
N LEU A 28 5.92 9.81 -5.35
CA LEU A 28 7.12 10.26 -4.62
C LEU A 28 7.98 11.23 -5.45
N LEU A 29 8.00 11.04 -6.77
CA LEU A 29 8.85 11.78 -7.70
C LEU A 29 8.12 12.93 -8.40
N GLU A 30 6.80 13.07 -8.25
CA GLU A 30 5.98 14.16 -8.83
C GLU A 30 6.54 15.56 -8.52
N HIS A 31 7.31 15.72 -7.44
CA HIS A 31 7.96 16.97 -7.06
C HIS A 31 9.38 17.17 -7.61
N ASP A 32 10.04 16.13 -8.12
CA ASP A 32 11.35 16.20 -8.79
C ASP A 32 11.17 16.46 -10.29
N LEU A 33 10.71 17.68 -10.62
CA LEU A 33 10.53 18.17 -12.00
C LEU A 33 11.86 18.48 -12.72
N GLY A 34 12.90 17.70 -12.46
CA GLY A 34 14.25 17.98 -12.95
C GLY A 34 15.18 16.77 -12.92
N SER A 35 15.37 16.18 -14.09
CA SER A 35 16.56 15.43 -14.51
C SER A 35 16.71 13.96 -14.08
N ARG A 36 15.92 13.09 -14.71
CA ARG A 36 16.36 11.97 -15.56
C ARG A 36 15.11 11.17 -15.92
N ASP A 37 15.10 10.55 -17.10
CA ASP A 37 14.21 9.41 -17.33
C ASP A 37 14.75 8.28 -16.44
N ASP A 38 14.42 8.31 -15.16
CA ASP A 38 14.73 7.21 -14.25
C ASP A 38 14.10 5.96 -14.84
N ASP A 39 14.91 4.92 -15.04
CA ASP A 39 14.37 3.66 -15.52
C ASP A 39 13.43 3.05 -14.48
N ASP A 40 12.52 2.18 -14.94
CA ASP A 40 11.53 1.56 -14.06
C ASP A 40 12.18 0.78 -12.89
N GLU A 41 13.43 0.31 -13.03
CA GLU A 41 14.12 -0.37 -11.94
C GLU A 41 14.54 0.59 -10.83
N GLU A 42 15.05 1.77 -11.18
CA GLU A 42 15.37 2.84 -10.23
C GLU A 42 14.10 3.31 -9.50
N ARG A 43 13.01 3.50 -10.23
CA ARG A 43 11.70 3.88 -9.65
C ARG A 43 11.18 2.82 -8.68
N VAL A 44 11.19 1.55 -9.08
CA VAL A 44 10.81 0.42 -8.20
C VAL A 44 11.71 0.36 -6.96
N PHE A 45 13.01 0.59 -7.12
CA PHE A 45 13.95 0.63 -6.00
C PHE A 45 13.61 1.76 -5.02
N ILE A 46 13.31 2.97 -5.51
CA ILE A 46 12.90 4.12 -4.69
C ILE A 46 11.63 3.79 -3.91
N ALA A 47 10.59 3.27 -4.57
CA ALA A 47 9.33 2.92 -3.91
C ALA A 47 9.51 1.86 -2.82
N ARG A 48 10.30 0.80 -3.07
CA ARG A 48 10.59 -0.24 -2.09
C ARG A 48 11.38 0.29 -0.90
N ARG A 49 12.38 1.14 -1.16
CA ARG A 49 13.17 1.79 -0.11
C ARG A 49 12.30 2.70 0.76
N TRP A 50 11.43 3.48 0.13
CA TRP A 50 10.46 4.32 0.83
C TRP A 50 9.51 3.46 1.67
N PHE A 51 8.93 2.40 1.11
CA PHE A 51 8.01 1.51 1.83
C PHE A 51 8.69 0.87 3.05
N ALA A 52 9.93 0.40 2.90
CA ALA A 52 10.74 -0.12 3.99
C ALA A 52 10.96 0.92 5.10
N SER A 53 11.18 2.20 4.73
CA SER A 53 11.39 3.28 5.70
C SER A 53 10.16 3.58 6.58
N ILE A 54 8.94 3.32 6.08
CA ILE A 54 7.70 3.57 6.82
C ILE A 54 7.14 2.32 7.50
N ARG A 55 7.74 1.13 7.29
CA ARG A 55 7.22 -0.16 7.77
C ARG A 55 7.01 -0.19 9.28
N GLY A 56 7.89 0.43 10.06
CA GLY A 56 7.72 0.53 11.52
C GLY A 56 6.45 1.30 11.92
N ARG A 57 6.14 2.40 11.20
CA ARG A 57 4.90 3.17 11.41
C ARG A 57 3.68 2.35 10.99
N LEU A 58 3.74 1.69 9.83
CA LEU A 58 2.66 0.79 9.36
C LEU A 58 2.36 -0.31 10.38
N ARG A 59 3.40 -0.95 10.92
CA ARG A 59 3.25 -1.97 11.95
C ARG A 59 2.46 -1.47 13.16
N SER A 60 2.74 -0.25 13.63
CA SER A 60 2.05 0.34 14.78
C SER A 60 0.56 0.58 14.56
N VAL A 61 0.13 0.76 13.31
CA VAL A 61 -1.28 0.98 12.94
C VAL A 61 -2.00 -0.33 12.66
N ILE A 62 -1.32 -1.27 11.98
CA ILE A 62 -1.95 -2.45 11.39
C ILE A 62 -2.01 -3.63 12.36
N CYS A 63 -0.94 -3.88 13.10
CA CYS A 63 -0.75 -5.17 13.77
C CYS A 63 -1.58 -5.34 15.04
N GLY A 64 -2.14 -4.25 15.57
CA GLY A 64 -3.10 -4.27 16.68
C GLY A 64 -4.57 -4.19 16.25
N HIS A 65 -4.85 -4.10 14.94
CA HIS A 65 -6.21 -3.88 14.45
C HIS A 65 -6.93 -5.22 14.22
N GLU A 66 -7.91 -5.53 15.06
CA GLU A 66 -8.63 -6.83 15.05
C GLU A 66 -9.26 -7.14 13.68
N GLU A 67 -9.89 -6.15 13.05
CA GLU A 67 -10.54 -6.32 11.74
C GLU A 67 -9.54 -6.68 10.64
N ILE A 68 -8.32 -6.11 10.69
CA ILE A 68 -7.27 -6.43 9.71
C ILE A 68 -6.77 -7.86 9.94
N GLN A 69 -6.57 -8.27 11.20
CA GLN A 69 -6.15 -9.63 11.51
C GLN A 69 -7.20 -10.64 11.02
N ARG A 70 -8.47 -10.38 11.29
CA ARG A 70 -9.58 -11.23 10.85
C ARG A 70 -9.70 -11.30 9.32
N ALA A 71 -9.58 -10.16 8.65
CA ALA A 71 -9.59 -10.10 7.19
C ALA A 71 -8.44 -10.89 6.57
N ALA A 72 -7.27 -10.87 7.21
CA ALA A 72 -6.07 -11.57 6.75
C ALA A 72 -6.06 -13.09 7.00
N GLU A 73 -7.03 -13.64 7.74
CA GLU A 73 -7.16 -15.09 7.96
C GLU A 73 -7.57 -15.84 6.68
N ASN A 74 -8.30 -15.19 5.78
CA ASN A 74 -8.82 -15.79 4.54
C ASN A 74 -8.37 -14.98 3.31
N PRO A 75 -7.07 -15.04 2.95
CA PRO A 75 -6.54 -14.31 1.79
C PRO A 75 -7.20 -14.76 0.49
N GLY A 76 -7.49 -13.82 -0.42
CA GLY A 76 -8.13 -14.06 -1.71
C GLY A 76 -9.65 -13.92 -1.70
N GLU A 77 -10.34 -14.44 -0.67
CA GLU A 77 -11.80 -14.28 -0.56
C GLU A 77 -12.18 -12.89 -0.02
N ASN A 78 -11.33 -12.32 0.83
CA ASN A 78 -11.60 -11.09 1.56
C ASN A 78 -10.65 -9.95 1.18
N ASP A 79 -10.00 -9.97 0.02
CA ASP A 79 -8.99 -8.95 -0.33
C ASP A 79 -9.58 -7.53 -0.36
N GLN A 80 -10.81 -7.36 -0.85
CA GLN A 80 -11.51 -6.08 -0.80
C GLN A 80 -11.77 -5.62 0.64
N PHE A 81 -12.19 -6.55 1.51
CA PHE A 81 -12.45 -6.26 2.91
C PHE A 81 -11.17 -5.96 3.69
N LEU A 82 -10.08 -6.68 3.41
CA LEU A 82 -8.76 -6.46 3.98
C LEU A 82 -8.25 -5.07 3.61
N VAL A 83 -8.32 -4.70 2.33
CA VAL A 83 -7.88 -3.38 1.88
C VAL A 83 -8.73 -2.27 2.49
N ALA A 84 -10.06 -2.45 2.57
CA ALA A 84 -10.94 -1.50 3.26
C ALA A 84 -10.55 -1.31 4.73
N ALA A 85 -10.33 -2.40 5.47
CA ALA A 85 -9.91 -2.35 6.87
C ALA A 85 -8.53 -1.65 7.04
N ILE A 86 -7.60 -1.84 6.10
CA ILE A 86 -6.31 -1.13 6.11
C ILE A 86 -6.51 0.36 5.83
N VAL A 87 -7.35 0.74 4.85
CA VAL A 87 -7.69 2.15 4.58
C VAL A 87 -8.26 2.82 5.83
N ASP A 88 -9.24 2.19 6.47
CA ASP A 88 -9.89 2.74 7.66
C ASP A 88 -8.89 2.93 8.81
N ALA A 89 -8.01 1.95 9.04
CA ALA A 89 -6.97 2.05 10.06
C ALA A 89 -5.96 3.19 9.78
N LEU A 90 -5.53 3.34 8.52
CA LEU A 90 -4.61 4.42 8.12
C LEU A 90 -5.25 5.80 8.25
N LEU A 91 -6.53 5.94 7.87
CA LEU A 91 -7.28 7.17 8.01
C LEU A 91 -7.52 7.53 9.49
N ALA A 92 -7.92 6.56 10.31
CA ALA A 92 -8.13 6.75 11.74
C ALA A 92 -6.84 7.16 12.47
N ALA A 93 -5.69 6.62 12.04
CA ALA A 93 -4.38 7.00 12.54
C ALA A 93 -3.87 8.36 12.01
N SER A 94 -4.64 9.06 11.16
CA SER A 94 -4.20 10.29 10.48
C SER A 94 -2.85 10.11 9.79
N PHE A 95 -2.67 8.99 9.09
CA PHE A 95 -1.39 8.60 8.52
C PHE A 95 -0.99 9.56 7.38
N LYS A 96 -0.14 10.54 7.71
CA LYS A 96 0.35 11.54 6.75
C LYS A 96 1.40 10.93 5.83
N ILE A 97 1.05 10.86 4.54
CA ILE A 97 1.90 10.42 3.41
C ILE A 97 1.45 11.13 2.15
N ASP A 98 2.36 11.25 1.19
CA ASP A 98 2.13 11.85 -0.13
C ASP A 98 1.64 10.83 -1.17
N ILE A 99 1.32 9.60 -0.72
CA ILE A 99 0.84 8.50 -1.56
C ILE A 99 -0.65 8.28 -1.31
N PRO A 100 -1.46 8.01 -2.36
CA PRO A 100 -2.84 7.61 -2.16
C PRO A 100 -2.96 6.42 -1.22
N VAL A 101 -3.77 6.59 -0.17
CA VAL A 101 -3.96 5.57 0.88
C VAL A 101 -4.43 4.25 0.28
N THR A 102 -5.22 4.28 -0.79
CA THR A 102 -5.69 3.09 -1.51
C THR A 102 -4.54 2.29 -2.14
N VAL A 103 -3.61 2.94 -2.83
CA VAL A 103 -2.43 2.29 -3.43
C VAL A 103 -1.58 1.64 -2.33
N LEU A 104 -1.35 2.36 -1.24
CA LEU A 104 -0.61 1.84 -0.10
C LEU A 104 -1.30 0.63 0.56
N SER A 105 -2.63 0.70 0.75
CA SER A 105 -3.40 -0.40 1.34
C SER A 105 -3.35 -1.67 0.50
N VAL A 106 -3.44 -1.53 -0.83
CA VAL A 106 -3.29 -2.67 -1.75
C VAL A 106 -1.88 -3.23 -1.69
N LYS A 107 -0.83 -2.39 -1.70
CA LYS A 107 0.57 -2.84 -1.52
C LYS A 107 0.76 -3.63 -0.22
N ILE A 108 0.17 -3.19 0.88
CA ILE A 108 0.19 -3.88 2.17
C ILE A 108 -0.50 -5.26 2.07
N ALA A 109 -1.68 -5.31 1.46
CA ALA A 109 -2.41 -6.57 1.25
C ALA A 109 -1.60 -7.56 0.41
N HIS A 110 -1.00 -7.12 -0.70
CA HIS A 110 -0.11 -7.94 -1.55
C HIS A 110 1.12 -8.46 -0.80
N MET A 111 1.77 -7.60 0.00
CA MET A 111 2.93 -8.03 0.79
C MET A 111 2.54 -9.07 1.84
N GLY A 112 1.32 -8.95 2.39
CA GLY A 112 0.74 -9.79 3.41
C GLY A 112 0.98 -9.25 4.81
N ILE A 113 -0.09 -9.21 5.62
CA ILE A 113 -0.07 -8.66 6.99
C ILE A 113 0.99 -9.32 7.87
N ARG A 114 1.22 -10.63 7.71
CA ARG A 114 2.25 -11.34 8.48
C ARG A 114 3.65 -10.77 8.26
N LYS A 115 4.00 -10.37 7.03
CA LYS A 115 5.32 -9.77 6.74
C LYS A 115 5.44 -8.36 7.31
N ILE A 116 4.34 -7.62 7.40
CA ILE A 116 4.34 -6.30 8.07
C ILE A 116 4.50 -6.46 9.59
N CYS A 117 3.82 -7.45 10.17
CA CYS A 117 3.76 -7.65 11.62
C CYS A 117 4.87 -8.52 12.20
N SER A 118 5.58 -9.30 11.39
CA SER A 118 6.79 -9.99 11.82
C SER A 118 7.82 -8.95 12.27
N ALA A 119 8.28 -9.06 13.52
CA ALA A 119 9.42 -8.28 13.95
C ALA A 119 10.61 -8.63 13.05
N ASP A 120 11.22 -7.62 12.44
CA ASP A 120 12.57 -7.76 11.90
C ASP A 120 13.42 -8.32 13.04
N SER A 121 13.75 -9.60 12.93
CA SER A 121 14.67 -10.32 13.81
C SER A 121 16.01 -10.35 13.12
#